data_AF-B5JSF9-F1
#
_entry.id   AF-B5JSF9-F1
#
_cell.length_a   1.000
_cell.length_b   1.000
_cell.length_c   1.000
_cell.angle_alpha   90.00
_cell.angle_beta   90.00
_cell.angle_gamma   90.00
#
_symmetry.space_group_name_H-M   'P 1'
#
loop_
_entity.id
_entity.type
_entity.pdbx_description
1 polymer ?
#
loop_
_entity_poly.entity_id
_entity_poly.type
_entity_poly.pdbx_seq_one_letter_code
_entity_poly.pdbx_strand_id
1 'polypeptide(L)'
;MHRYRIIAITLGFICNNVALAVTPVEYRVTLTNNNWFPLERHEMKAAASSAALDELTSHGDLKLLESDTEGNQQIGTLKIDLILVERAQTVQIQLSLDLPGHQSTYITQTSADLSQLSYQGIRRQFETIGQNSAQKLLERMQQTAGREAKVQRSLDETISTLQRTAKELETKTGTPEEVDRYSSTQAKALYEKAQSLKRQHQFKEAQKLFTQLTQQTGLGTENWRELAQDELNYGLPTMQTQLWFQQWSDPSLSPRKRKELQVKMEKKLKHISDANPDKPDRVLEAQRQQDQLQYIGGYMNRILQSNEKVKLRSSLTQQVIARNGDQTRDAIEKQLKSSNQTNEYEISSYKKTGEHQAEVQLKNSKYGIEFTVTFDGYDVSIEPL
;
A
#
# COMPACT_ATOMS: atom_id res chain seq x y z
N MET A 1 -15.28 -55.33 30.79
CA MET A 1 -14.53 -54.17 31.30
C MET A 1 -14.10 -53.30 30.13
N HIS A 2 -14.87 -52.26 29.80
CA HIS A 2 -14.56 -51.32 28.71
C HIS A 2 -14.09 -49.99 29.31
N ARG A 3 -12.83 -49.64 29.04
CA ARG A 3 -12.23 -48.38 29.48
C ARG A 3 -12.57 -47.29 28.46
N TYR A 4 -13.48 -46.39 28.83
CA TYR A 4 -13.72 -45.14 28.12
C TYR A 4 -12.52 -44.20 28.33
N ARG A 5 -11.84 -43.84 27.24
CA ARG A 5 -10.86 -42.73 27.22
C ARG A 5 -11.63 -41.43 27.02
N ILE A 6 -11.73 -40.63 28.09
CA ILE A 6 -12.22 -39.25 28.03
C ILE A 6 -11.11 -38.42 27.37
N ILE A 7 -11.33 -38.02 26.12
CA ILE A 7 -10.50 -37.03 25.43
C ILE A 7 -11.00 -35.66 25.88
N ALA A 8 -10.26 -35.04 26.81
CA ALA A 8 -10.48 -33.65 27.19
C ALA A 8 -10.00 -32.74 26.03
N ILE A 9 -10.94 -32.22 25.25
CA ILE A 9 -10.68 -31.18 24.24
C ILE A 9 -10.66 -29.85 24.98
N THR A 10 -9.46 -29.33 25.25
CA THR A 10 -9.26 -27.98 25.75
C THR A 10 -9.57 -27.00 24.62
N LEU A 11 -10.78 -26.43 24.61
CA LEU A 11 -11.11 -25.27 23.79
C LEU A 11 -10.34 -24.05 24.32
N GLY A 12 -9.15 -23.81 23.76
CA GLY A 12 -8.45 -22.56 23.91
C GLY A 12 -9.20 -21.47 23.16
N PHE A 13 -9.92 -20.62 23.89
CA PHE A 13 -10.45 -19.36 23.39
C PHE A 13 -9.24 -18.45 23.08
N ILE A 14 -8.76 -18.50 21.83
CA ILE A 14 -7.80 -17.52 21.33
C ILE A 14 -8.59 -16.23 21.10
N CYS A 15 -8.65 -15.37 22.11
CA CYS A 15 -9.05 -13.99 21.93
C CYS A 15 -7.99 -13.31 21.05
N ASN A 16 -8.20 -13.34 19.74
CA ASN A 16 -7.48 -12.47 18.81
C ASN A 16 -7.85 -11.03 19.16
N ASN A 17 -7.10 -10.42 20.07
CA ASN A 17 -7.01 -8.97 20.17
C ASN A 17 -6.35 -8.50 18.88
N VAL A 18 -7.16 -8.25 17.86
CA VAL A 18 -6.74 -7.48 16.70
C VAL A 18 -6.50 -6.07 17.23
N ALA A 19 -5.28 -5.80 17.68
CA ALA A 19 -4.84 -4.44 17.92
C ALA A 19 -5.00 -3.73 16.57
N LEU A 20 -5.93 -2.78 16.49
CA LEU A 20 -6.06 -1.92 15.32
C LEU A 20 -4.70 -1.28 15.10
N ALA A 21 -4.07 -1.61 13.98
CA ALA A 21 -2.82 -1.01 13.60
C ALA A 21 -3.08 0.48 13.41
N VAL A 22 -2.44 1.31 14.24
CA VAL A 22 -2.53 2.77 14.15
C VAL A 22 -2.11 3.16 12.73
N THR A 23 -3.04 3.74 11.97
CA THR A 23 -2.81 3.99 10.54
C THR A 23 -2.17 5.37 10.36
N PRO A 24 -0.98 5.48 9.74
CA PRO A 24 -0.37 6.77 9.49
C PRO A 24 -1.16 7.51 8.40
N VAL A 25 -1.44 8.80 8.60
CA VAL A 25 -2.21 9.63 7.67
C VAL A 25 -1.53 10.98 7.47
N GLU A 26 -1.23 11.29 6.21
CA GLU A 26 -0.81 12.63 5.80
C GLU A 26 -2.05 13.49 5.64
N TYR A 27 -2.04 14.72 6.15
CA TYR A 27 -3.18 15.62 6.04
C TYR A 27 -2.87 16.86 5.21
N ARG A 28 -3.88 17.33 4.46
CA ARG A 28 -3.80 18.55 3.65
C ARG A 28 -5.01 19.43 3.89
N VAL A 29 -4.76 20.70 4.20
CA VAL A 29 -5.81 21.70 4.47
C VAL A 29 -5.91 22.71 3.33
N THR A 30 -7.03 22.71 2.62
CA THR A 30 -7.34 23.71 1.58
C THR A 30 -8.41 24.67 2.07
N LEU A 31 -8.30 25.94 1.68
CA LEU A 31 -9.31 26.96 1.96
C LEU A 31 -9.64 27.63 0.64
N THR A 32 -10.90 27.51 0.20
CA THR A 32 -11.39 28.16 -1.01
C THR A 32 -12.23 29.35 -0.62
N ASN A 33 -11.69 30.55 -0.85
CA ASN A 33 -12.41 31.79 -0.63
C ASN A 33 -11.76 33.00 -1.30
N ASN A 34 -12.56 33.83 -1.97
CA ASN A 34 -12.08 35.05 -2.63
C ASN A 34 -12.29 36.34 -1.83
N ASN A 35 -13.17 36.41 -0.81
CA ASN A 35 -13.52 37.68 -0.14
C ASN A 35 -14.01 37.50 1.32
N TRP A 36 -13.13 37.25 2.31
CA TRP A 36 -13.52 37.21 3.74
C TRP A 36 -12.78 38.20 4.62
N PHE A 37 -13.53 38.68 5.61
CA PHE A 37 -13.16 39.47 6.77
C PHE A 37 -14.19 39.07 7.86
N PRO A 38 -13.83 38.83 9.14
CA PRO A 38 -12.72 39.44 9.87
C PRO A 38 -11.57 38.53 10.30
N LEU A 39 -11.68 37.20 10.19
CA LEU A 39 -10.56 36.30 10.55
C LEU A 39 -9.54 36.20 9.43
N GLU A 40 -8.26 36.13 9.79
CA GLU A 40 -7.23 35.84 8.81
C GLU A 40 -7.35 34.39 8.29
N ARG A 41 -6.92 34.17 7.04
CA ARG A 41 -6.98 32.85 6.40
C ARG A 41 -6.27 31.76 7.22
N HIS A 42 -5.16 32.12 7.86
CA HIS A 42 -4.37 31.17 8.64
C HIS A 42 -5.08 30.78 9.95
N GLU A 43 -5.77 31.72 10.62
CA GLU A 43 -6.54 31.46 11.84
C GLU A 43 -7.74 30.56 11.57
N MET A 44 -8.47 30.81 10.47
CA MET A 44 -9.61 29.94 10.09
C MET A 44 -9.16 28.51 9.81
N LYS A 45 -8.05 28.36 9.07
CA LYS A 45 -7.46 27.05 8.79
C LYS A 45 -7.08 26.36 10.10
N ALA A 46 -6.29 27.02 10.94
CA ALA A 46 -5.81 26.47 12.20
C ALA A 46 -6.96 26.07 13.13
N ALA A 47 -7.95 26.95 13.34
CA ALA A 47 -9.09 26.70 14.22
C ALA A 47 -9.87 25.43 13.83
N ALA A 48 -10.22 25.30 12.54
CA ALA A 48 -10.97 24.16 12.06
C ALA A 48 -10.11 22.90 11.91
N SER A 49 -8.88 23.01 11.38
CA SER A 49 -8.02 21.85 11.18
C SER A 49 -7.54 21.28 12.50
N SER A 50 -7.07 22.10 13.45
CA SER A 50 -6.61 21.59 14.75
C SER A 50 -7.72 20.87 15.50
N ALA A 51 -8.92 21.45 15.59
CA ALA A 51 -10.05 20.79 16.23
C ALA A 51 -10.43 19.46 15.55
N ALA A 52 -10.42 19.41 14.21
CA ALA A 52 -10.68 18.17 13.48
C ALA A 52 -9.59 17.11 13.70
N LEU A 53 -8.31 17.52 13.69
CA LEU A 53 -7.16 16.63 13.87
C LEU A 53 -7.06 16.09 15.30
N ASP A 54 -7.32 16.93 16.31
CA ASP A 54 -7.37 16.53 17.72
C ASP A 54 -8.46 15.49 17.94
N GLU A 55 -9.66 15.72 17.39
CA GLU A 55 -10.77 14.77 17.48
C GLU A 55 -10.42 13.44 16.79
N LEU A 56 -9.86 13.49 15.57
CA LEU A 56 -9.46 12.30 14.82
C LEU A 56 -8.35 11.47 15.49
N THR A 57 -7.46 12.12 16.24
CA THR A 57 -6.36 11.44 16.94
C THR A 57 -6.73 10.99 18.36
N SER A 58 -7.76 11.59 18.97
CA SER A 58 -8.19 11.26 20.33
C SER A 58 -8.59 9.80 20.54
N HIS A 59 -9.05 9.12 19.49
CA HIS A 59 -9.43 7.71 19.53
C HIS A 59 -8.24 6.74 19.33
N GLY A 60 -7.06 7.24 18.96
CA GLY A 60 -5.85 6.42 18.75
C GLY A 60 -5.84 5.60 17.46
N ASP A 61 -6.88 5.68 16.63
CA ASP A 61 -6.97 4.93 15.37
C ASP A 61 -6.06 5.50 14.27
N LEU A 62 -5.81 6.82 14.31
CA LEU A 62 -5.05 7.55 13.31
C LEU A 62 -3.80 8.19 13.92
N LYS A 63 -2.66 8.05 13.23
CA LYS A 63 -1.44 8.78 13.55
C LYS A 63 -1.17 9.80 12.44
N LEU A 64 -1.27 11.08 12.78
CA LEU A 64 -1.02 12.15 11.83
C LEU A 64 0.49 12.26 11.55
N LEU A 65 0.82 12.35 10.27
CA LEU A 65 2.15 12.70 9.78
C LEU A 65 2.07 14.09 9.16
N GLU A 66 3.06 14.94 9.46
CA GLU A 66 3.19 16.23 8.79
C GLU A 66 3.59 16.00 7.31
N SER A 67 3.11 16.86 6.40
CA SER A 67 3.17 16.67 4.93
C SER A 67 4.57 16.50 4.34
N ASP A 68 5.61 16.74 5.13
CA ASP A 68 6.99 16.75 4.69
C ASP A 68 7.74 15.48 5.11
N THR A 69 7.04 14.49 5.65
CA THR A 69 7.63 13.20 6.02
C THR A 69 7.82 12.33 4.77
N GLU A 70 8.89 12.58 4.02
CA GLU A 70 9.35 11.70 2.94
C GLU A 70 9.73 10.31 3.51
N GLY A 71 8.78 9.37 3.63
CA GLY A 71 9.07 8.10 4.30
C GLY A 71 8.03 6.96 4.25
N ASN A 72 8.28 6.00 3.36
CA ASN A 72 8.23 4.53 3.39
C ASN A 72 7.01 3.79 3.91
N GLN A 73 5.85 4.43 4.03
CA GLN A 73 4.66 3.78 4.56
C GLN A 73 3.45 3.95 3.65
N GLN A 74 2.59 2.92 3.69
CA GLN A 74 1.18 3.01 3.31
C GLN A 74 0.56 4.09 4.19
N ILE A 75 0.61 5.35 3.74
CA ILE A 75 0.11 6.51 4.45
C ILE A 75 -1.24 6.86 3.82
N GLY A 76 -2.27 6.96 4.64
CA GLY A 76 -3.57 7.47 4.20
C GLY A 76 -3.50 8.96 3.90
N THR A 77 -4.47 9.48 3.16
CA THR A 77 -4.58 10.91 2.89
C THR A 77 -5.85 11.47 3.51
N LEU A 78 -5.71 12.43 4.42
CA LEU A 78 -6.80 13.22 4.98
C LEU A 78 -6.84 14.60 4.34
N LYS A 79 -7.86 14.86 3.54
CA LYS A 79 -8.10 16.18 2.96
C LYS A 79 -9.14 16.92 3.80
N ILE A 80 -8.81 18.14 4.22
CA ILE A 80 -9.71 19.06 4.92
C ILE A 80 -9.97 20.25 3.99
N ASP A 81 -11.14 20.29 3.38
CA ASP A 81 -11.55 21.37 2.48
C ASP A 81 -12.49 22.32 3.22
N LEU A 82 -12.05 23.58 3.40
CA LEU A 82 -12.84 24.65 3.96
C LEU A 82 -13.39 25.53 2.83
N ILE A 83 -14.71 25.61 2.73
CA ILE A 83 -15.43 26.33 1.69
C ILE A 83 -16.27 27.40 2.36
N LEU A 84 -16.06 28.66 1.98
CA LEU A 84 -16.89 29.78 2.43
C LEU A 84 -17.91 30.13 1.36
N VAL A 85 -19.19 30.10 1.74
CA VAL A 85 -20.35 30.29 0.86
C VAL A 85 -21.02 31.63 1.16
N GLU A 86 -21.60 32.27 0.14
CA GLU A 86 -22.43 33.49 0.28
C GLU A 86 -21.73 34.66 0.98
N ARG A 87 -20.66 35.21 0.38
CA ARG A 87 -19.81 36.24 1.02
C ARG A 87 -19.35 35.81 2.43
N ALA A 88 -19.14 34.50 2.58
CA ALA A 88 -18.71 33.83 3.80
C ALA A 88 -19.67 33.95 4.99
N GLN A 89 -20.97 34.14 4.70
CA GLN A 89 -22.03 33.95 5.70
C GLN A 89 -22.11 32.51 6.20
N THR A 90 -21.79 31.54 5.36
CA THR A 90 -21.77 30.12 5.75
C THR A 90 -20.39 29.55 5.53
N VAL A 91 -19.91 28.75 6.49
CA VAL A 91 -18.74 27.90 6.31
C VAL A 91 -19.18 26.46 6.14
N GLN A 92 -18.55 25.78 5.21
CA GLN A 92 -18.66 24.35 4.98
C GLN A 92 -17.28 23.71 5.14
N ILE A 93 -17.20 22.64 5.93
CA ILE A 93 -15.99 21.83 6.07
C ILE A 93 -16.31 20.45 5.51
N GLN A 94 -15.47 20.00 4.56
CA GLN A 94 -15.50 18.65 4.03
C GLN A 94 -14.22 17.93 4.43
N LEU A 95 -14.37 16.76 5.06
CA LEU A 95 -13.26 15.84 5.31
C LEU A 95 -13.34 14.68 4.33
N SER A 96 -12.24 14.38 3.65
CA SER A 96 -12.10 13.20 2.80
C SER A 96 -10.91 12.40 3.29
N LEU A 97 -11.13 11.17 3.75
CA LEU A 97 -10.09 10.27 4.23
C LEU A 97 -9.99 9.07 3.30
N ASP A 98 -8.81 8.93 2.70
CA ASP A 98 -8.41 7.77 1.91
C ASP A 98 -7.44 6.92 2.75
N LEU A 99 -7.80 5.67 3.02
CA LEU A 99 -6.97 4.77 3.81
C LEU A 99 -6.35 3.72 2.89
N PRO A 100 -5.04 3.43 3.05
CA PRO A 100 -4.36 2.48 2.21
C PRO A 100 -4.92 1.08 2.42
N GLY A 101 -5.23 0.39 1.33
CA GLY A 101 -5.83 -0.94 1.38
C GLY A 101 -7.35 -0.96 1.64
N HIS A 102 -8.00 0.20 1.73
CA HIS A 102 -9.45 0.29 1.67
C HIS A 102 -9.89 0.72 0.27
N GLN A 103 -10.96 0.13 -0.25
CA GLN A 103 -11.52 0.50 -1.56
C GLN A 103 -12.42 1.74 -1.50
N SER A 104 -12.77 2.21 -0.30
CA SER A 104 -13.74 3.29 -0.09
C SER A 104 -13.08 4.50 0.55
N THR A 105 -13.25 5.66 -0.08
CA THR A 105 -12.93 6.96 0.53
C THR A 105 -14.05 7.38 1.48
N TYR A 106 -13.71 7.71 2.72
CA TYR A 106 -14.67 8.22 3.69
C TYR A 106 -14.80 9.73 3.52
N ILE A 107 -15.99 10.20 3.15
CA ILE A 107 -16.24 11.64 2.97
C ILE A 107 -17.27 12.08 4.00
N THR A 108 -17.07 13.23 4.64
CA THR A 108 -18.08 13.90 5.46
C THR A 108 -18.12 15.38 5.17
N GLN A 109 -19.27 15.99 5.41
CA GLN A 109 -19.48 17.41 5.20
C GLN A 109 -20.34 17.96 6.33
N THR A 110 -19.93 19.10 6.87
CA THR A 110 -20.72 19.88 7.83
C THR A 110 -20.71 21.35 7.43
N SER A 111 -21.70 22.09 7.88
CA SER A 111 -21.80 23.53 7.62
C SER A 111 -22.35 24.26 8.84
N ALA A 112 -22.04 25.56 8.94
CA ALA A 112 -22.76 26.44 9.85
C ALA A 112 -22.74 27.90 9.38
N ASP A 113 -23.72 28.64 9.89
CA ASP A 113 -23.89 30.07 9.70
C ASP A 113 -22.94 30.87 10.61
N LEU A 114 -22.37 31.93 10.05
CA LEU A 114 -21.42 32.88 10.65
C LEU A 114 -21.99 34.30 10.73
N SER A 115 -23.16 34.56 10.14
CA SER A 115 -23.68 35.90 9.83
C SER A 115 -23.90 36.82 11.05
N GLN A 116 -24.09 36.26 12.24
CA GLN A 116 -24.38 37.01 13.47
C GLN A 116 -23.34 36.79 14.59
N LEU A 117 -22.20 36.19 14.26
CA LEU A 117 -21.20 35.83 15.25
C LEU A 117 -20.16 36.95 15.43
N SER A 118 -19.75 37.18 16.67
CA SER A 118 -18.58 38.00 16.98
C SER A 118 -17.31 37.33 16.46
N TYR A 119 -16.19 38.05 16.41
CA TYR A 119 -14.88 37.47 16.03
C TYR A 119 -14.57 36.15 16.76
N GLN A 120 -14.74 36.14 18.10
CA GLN A 120 -14.54 34.94 18.92
C GLN A 120 -15.59 33.86 18.63
N GLY A 121 -16.84 34.27 18.37
CA GLY A 121 -17.92 33.36 17.99
C GLY A 121 -17.62 32.64 16.67
N ILE A 122 -17.13 33.37 15.66
CA ILE A 122 -16.72 32.81 14.38
C ILE A 122 -15.61 31.77 14.58
N ARG A 123 -14.55 32.13 15.32
CA ARG A 123 -13.44 31.19 15.59
C ARG A 123 -13.95 29.91 16.26
N ARG A 124 -14.76 30.04 17.30
CA ARG A 124 -15.37 28.89 18.01
C ARG A 124 -16.24 28.06 17.08
N GLN A 125 -16.91 28.70 16.11
CA GLN A 125 -17.71 28.01 15.12
C GLN A 125 -16.85 27.16 14.16
N PHE A 126 -15.69 27.66 13.73
CA PHE A 126 -14.74 26.84 12.95
C PHE A 126 -14.24 25.63 13.75
N GLU A 127 -13.88 25.81 15.02
CA GLU A 127 -13.47 24.71 15.91
C GLU A 127 -14.60 23.67 16.04
N THR A 128 -15.83 24.13 16.32
CA THR A 128 -17.01 23.27 16.49
C THR A 128 -17.34 22.46 15.23
N ILE A 129 -17.28 23.09 14.05
CA ILE A 129 -17.56 22.40 12.78
C ILE A 129 -16.43 21.43 12.44
N GLY A 130 -15.17 21.78 12.71
CA GLY A 130 -14.02 20.89 12.56
C GLY A 130 -14.20 19.61 13.38
N GLN A 131 -14.51 19.77 14.66
CA GLN A 131 -14.79 18.66 15.59
C GLN A 131 -15.98 17.81 15.11
N ASN A 132 -17.11 18.44 14.79
CA ASN A 132 -18.31 17.73 14.33
C ASN A 132 -18.09 16.96 13.03
N SER A 133 -17.30 17.49 12.10
CA SER A 133 -16.92 16.77 10.88
C SER A 133 -16.09 15.54 11.20
N ALA A 134 -15.09 15.68 12.07
CA ALA A 134 -14.22 14.59 12.50
C ALA A 134 -15.01 13.48 13.19
N GLN A 135 -15.90 13.84 14.13
CA GLN A 135 -16.78 12.88 14.80
C GLN A 135 -17.65 12.11 13.80
N LYS A 136 -18.29 12.79 12.85
CA LYS A 136 -19.08 12.14 11.79
C LYS A 136 -18.23 11.21 10.92
N LEU A 137 -16.96 11.56 10.67
CA LEU A 137 -16.05 10.74 9.88
C LEU A 137 -15.71 9.45 10.62
N LEU A 138 -15.39 9.54 11.91
CA LEU A 138 -15.13 8.41 12.80
C LEU A 138 -16.35 7.49 12.90
N GLU A 139 -17.55 8.04 13.07
CA GLU A 139 -18.79 7.27 13.07
C GLU A 139 -18.97 6.50 11.75
N ARG A 140 -18.69 7.12 10.60
CA ARG A 140 -18.75 6.42 9.29
C ARG A 140 -17.71 5.31 9.18
N MET A 141 -16.49 5.53 9.67
CA MET A 141 -15.44 4.50 9.69
C MET A 141 -15.87 3.31 10.55
N GLN A 142 -16.34 3.55 11.76
CA GLN A 142 -16.82 2.51 12.68
C GLN A 142 -18.04 1.75 12.12
N GLN A 143 -18.99 2.45 11.50
CA GLN A 143 -20.14 1.81 10.86
C GLN A 143 -19.72 0.90 9.70
N THR A 144 -18.71 1.30 8.92
CA THR A 144 -18.21 0.51 7.79
C THR A 144 -17.46 -0.72 8.28
N ALA A 145 -16.53 -0.55 9.21
CA ALA A 145 -15.80 -1.64 9.84
C ALA A 145 -16.74 -2.64 10.54
N GLY A 146 -17.75 -2.15 11.26
CA GLY A 146 -18.76 -2.97 11.92
C GLY A 146 -19.62 -3.76 10.94
N ARG A 147 -20.00 -3.16 9.80
CA ARG A 147 -20.74 -3.85 8.73
C ARG A 147 -19.91 -4.98 8.11
N GLU A 148 -18.64 -4.71 7.78
CA GLU A 148 -17.75 -5.72 7.21
C GLU A 148 -17.51 -6.89 8.17
N ALA A 149 -17.24 -6.61 9.44
CA ALA A 149 -17.08 -7.65 10.46
C ALA A 149 -18.36 -8.47 10.65
N LYS A 150 -19.54 -7.84 10.64
CA LYS A 150 -20.82 -8.52 10.74
C LYS A 150 -21.09 -9.43 9.53
N VAL A 151 -20.81 -8.94 8.32
CA VAL A 151 -20.92 -9.73 7.08
C VAL A 151 -19.98 -10.93 7.14
N GLN A 152 -18.74 -10.74 7.59
CA GLN A 152 -17.76 -11.82 7.70
C GLN A 152 -18.19 -12.88 8.72
N ARG A 153 -18.65 -12.48 9.91
CA ARG A 153 -19.19 -13.41 10.92
C ARG A 153 -20.41 -14.18 10.40
N SER A 154 -21.33 -13.49 9.73
CA SER A 154 -22.52 -14.12 9.14
C SER A 154 -22.15 -15.13 8.03
N LEU A 155 -21.15 -14.81 7.20
CA LEU A 155 -20.62 -15.75 6.21
C LEU A 155 -19.97 -16.97 6.87
N ASP A 156 -19.18 -16.77 7.92
CA ASP A 156 -18.52 -17.85 8.64
C ASP A 156 -19.53 -18.78 9.32
N GLU A 157 -20.56 -18.22 9.97
CA GLU A 157 -21.68 -18.97 10.55
C GLU A 157 -22.45 -19.75 9.47
N THR A 158 -22.73 -19.10 8.34
CA THR A 158 -23.42 -19.73 7.19
C THR A 158 -22.59 -20.89 6.65
N ILE A 159 -21.29 -20.72 6.45
CA ILE A 159 -20.39 -21.78 5.99
C ILE A 159 -20.32 -22.93 7.00
N SER A 160 -20.24 -22.63 8.31
CA SER A 160 -20.19 -23.67 9.34
C SER A 160 -21.48 -24.49 9.41
N THR A 161 -22.63 -23.83 9.28
CA THR A 161 -23.96 -24.46 9.20
C THR A 161 -24.03 -25.29 7.93
N LEU A 162 -23.56 -24.73 6.81
CA LEU A 162 -23.51 -25.42 5.54
C LEU A 162 -22.56 -26.64 5.57
N GLN A 163 -21.48 -26.60 6.32
CA GLN A 163 -20.62 -27.78 6.47
C GLN A 163 -21.27 -28.86 7.33
N ARG A 164 -22.01 -28.46 8.38
CA ARG A 164 -22.71 -29.40 9.26
C ARG A 164 -23.85 -30.11 8.53
N THR A 165 -24.72 -29.39 7.82
CA THR A 165 -25.86 -30.05 7.16
C THR A 165 -25.43 -30.85 5.92
N ALA A 166 -24.33 -30.51 5.23
CA ALA A 166 -23.74 -31.39 4.21
C ALA A 166 -23.34 -32.73 4.81
N LYS A 167 -22.60 -32.70 5.92
CA LYS A 167 -22.14 -33.90 6.61
C LYS A 167 -23.32 -34.75 7.13
N GLU A 168 -24.40 -34.11 7.60
CA GLU A 168 -25.61 -34.82 8.00
C GLU A 168 -26.34 -35.46 6.80
N LEU A 169 -26.41 -34.76 5.67
CA LEU A 169 -27.01 -35.27 4.43
C LEU A 169 -26.18 -36.38 3.77
N GLU A 170 -24.86 -36.41 3.96
CA GLU A 170 -24.02 -37.55 3.53
C GLU A 170 -24.34 -38.82 4.35
N THR A 171 -24.80 -38.67 5.59
CA THR A 171 -25.11 -39.81 6.48
C THR A 171 -26.55 -40.29 6.39
N LYS A 172 -27.46 -39.48 5.84
CA LYS A 172 -28.87 -39.81 5.65
C LYS A 172 -29.12 -40.04 4.16
N THR A 173 -30.03 -40.93 3.78
CA THR A 173 -30.41 -41.19 2.38
C THR A 173 -31.17 -40.00 1.78
N GLY A 174 -30.51 -38.84 1.66
CA GLY A 174 -31.02 -37.68 0.95
C GLY A 174 -31.18 -38.00 -0.52
N THR A 175 -32.16 -37.37 -1.17
CA THR A 175 -32.30 -37.53 -2.62
C THR A 175 -31.11 -36.86 -3.32
N PRO A 176 -30.61 -37.38 -4.45
CA PRO A 176 -29.50 -36.78 -5.18
C PRO A 176 -29.68 -35.27 -5.46
N GLU A 177 -30.91 -34.85 -5.79
CA GLU A 177 -31.23 -33.43 -6.04
C GLU A 177 -31.04 -32.52 -4.82
N GLU A 178 -31.32 -33.02 -3.61
CA GLU A 178 -31.13 -32.26 -2.37
C GLU A 178 -29.65 -32.08 -2.06
N VAL A 179 -28.84 -33.12 -2.29
CA VAL A 179 -27.38 -33.08 -2.14
C VAL A 179 -26.78 -32.05 -3.11
N ASP A 180 -27.27 -31.99 -4.34
CA ASP A 180 -26.77 -31.09 -5.39
C ASP A 180 -27.08 -29.61 -5.10
N ARG A 181 -28.33 -29.30 -4.73
CA ARG A 181 -28.71 -27.92 -4.34
C ARG A 181 -27.91 -27.42 -3.16
N TYR A 182 -27.67 -28.31 -2.21
CA TYR A 182 -26.91 -28.02 -1.02
C TYR A 182 -25.44 -27.73 -1.32
N SER A 183 -24.82 -28.60 -2.12
CA SER A 183 -23.44 -28.44 -2.59
C SER A 183 -23.24 -27.12 -3.34
N SER A 184 -24.19 -26.75 -4.21
CA SER A 184 -24.17 -25.46 -4.93
C SER A 184 -24.28 -24.26 -3.99
N THR A 185 -25.12 -24.33 -2.94
CA THR A 185 -25.27 -23.25 -1.94
C THR A 185 -23.98 -23.08 -1.11
N GLN A 186 -23.34 -24.18 -0.74
CA GLN A 186 -22.07 -24.16 -0.05
C GLN A 186 -20.94 -23.59 -0.91
N ALA A 187 -20.87 -23.99 -2.19
CA ALA A 187 -19.91 -23.46 -3.14
C ALA A 187 -20.07 -21.94 -3.33
N LYS A 188 -21.31 -21.46 -3.44
CA LYS A 188 -21.61 -20.01 -3.49
C LYS A 188 -21.10 -19.27 -2.25
N ALA A 189 -21.40 -19.76 -1.04
CA ALA A 189 -20.99 -19.10 0.20
C ALA A 189 -19.46 -19.05 0.36
N LEU A 190 -18.77 -20.13 -0.01
CA LEU A 190 -17.30 -20.17 -0.04
C LEU A 190 -16.73 -19.17 -1.07
N TYR A 191 -17.35 -19.05 -2.24
CA TYR A 191 -16.93 -18.12 -3.28
C TYR A 191 -17.09 -16.67 -2.82
N GLU A 192 -18.22 -16.33 -2.21
CA GLU A 192 -18.48 -14.99 -1.65
C GLU A 192 -17.49 -14.64 -0.53
N LYS A 193 -17.14 -15.60 0.33
CA LYS A 193 -16.10 -15.42 1.35
C LYS A 193 -14.73 -15.19 0.71
N ALA A 194 -14.36 -15.97 -0.30
CA ALA A 194 -13.09 -15.80 -1.02
C ALA A 194 -13.00 -14.41 -1.68
N GLN A 195 -14.09 -13.94 -2.29
CA GLN A 195 -14.19 -12.59 -2.84
C GLN A 195 -14.06 -11.49 -1.77
N SER A 196 -14.66 -11.69 -0.60
CA SER A 196 -14.52 -10.78 0.55
C SER A 196 -13.05 -10.67 1.01
N LEU A 197 -12.38 -11.81 1.22
CA LEU A 197 -10.97 -11.87 1.59
C LEU A 197 -10.06 -11.22 0.53
N LYS A 198 -10.36 -11.42 -0.76
CA LYS A 198 -9.65 -10.76 -1.87
C LYS A 198 -9.77 -9.23 -1.76
N ARG A 199 -10.98 -8.69 -1.51
CA ARG A 199 -11.20 -7.25 -1.32
C ARG A 199 -10.47 -6.68 -0.10
N GLN A 200 -10.32 -7.48 0.95
CA GLN A 200 -9.57 -7.14 2.16
C GLN A 200 -8.05 -7.38 2.03
N HIS A 201 -7.55 -7.64 0.81
CA HIS A 201 -6.13 -7.94 0.53
C HIS A 201 -5.55 -9.17 1.27
N GLN A 202 -6.41 -10.04 1.82
CA GLN A 202 -6.04 -11.33 2.42
C GLN A 202 -5.89 -12.38 1.33
N PHE A 203 -4.97 -12.15 0.40
CA PHE A 203 -4.89 -12.92 -0.84
C PHE A 203 -4.50 -14.38 -0.64
N LYS A 204 -3.74 -14.72 0.40
CA LYS A 204 -3.35 -16.12 0.67
C LYS A 204 -4.56 -16.92 1.13
N GLU A 205 -5.39 -16.34 1.97
CA GLU A 205 -6.62 -16.91 2.50
C GLU A 205 -7.67 -17.03 1.38
N ALA A 206 -7.82 -15.98 0.55
CA ALA A 206 -8.66 -16.01 -0.64
C ALA A 206 -8.23 -17.13 -1.60
N GLN A 207 -6.92 -17.23 -1.89
CA GLN A 207 -6.37 -18.29 -2.76
C GLN A 207 -6.71 -19.68 -2.24
N LYS A 208 -6.55 -19.93 -0.93
CA LYS A 208 -6.91 -21.22 -0.32
C LYS A 208 -8.38 -21.58 -0.56
N LEU A 209 -9.29 -20.63 -0.37
CA LEU A 209 -10.73 -20.87 -0.60
C LEU A 209 -11.06 -21.09 -2.08
N PHE A 210 -10.48 -20.31 -2.99
CA PHE A 210 -10.65 -20.56 -4.42
C PHE A 210 -10.09 -21.92 -4.84
N THR A 211 -8.92 -22.33 -4.34
CA THR A 211 -8.37 -23.68 -4.60
C THR A 211 -9.23 -24.79 -4.00
N GLN A 212 -9.84 -24.57 -2.83
CA GLN A 212 -10.80 -25.52 -2.27
C GLN A 212 -12.04 -25.67 -3.17
N LEU A 213 -12.55 -24.56 -3.70
CA LEU A 213 -13.68 -24.56 -4.65
C LEU A 213 -13.36 -25.29 -5.95
N THR A 214 -12.14 -25.14 -6.48
CA THR A 214 -11.76 -25.84 -7.71
C THR A 214 -11.69 -27.36 -7.56
N GLN A 215 -11.55 -27.84 -6.32
CA GLN A 215 -11.49 -29.27 -5.98
C GLN A 215 -12.86 -29.89 -5.63
N GLN A 216 -13.91 -29.08 -5.42
CA GLN A 216 -15.23 -29.61 -5.08
C GLN A 216 -15.85 -30.38 -6.26
N THR A 217 -16.39 -31.57 -5.98
CA THR A 217 -17.12 -32.42 -6.92
C THR A 217 -18.61 -32.47 -6.56
N GLY A 218 -19.49 -32.47 -7.55
CA GLY A 218 -20.95 -32.51 -7.36
C GLY A 218 -21.71 -31.76 -8.46
N LEU A 219 -22.89 -32.23 -8.82
CA LEU A 219 -23.76 -31.54 -9.78
C LEU A 219 -24.14 -30.16 -9.23
N GLY A 220 -24.09 -29.12 -10.06
CA GLY A 220 -24.38 -27.74 -9.66
C GLY A 220 -23.21 -26.96 -9.03
N THR A 221 -22.02 -27.57 -8.88
CA THR A 221 -20.78 -26.87 -8.48
C THR A 221 -19.93 -26.40 -9.66
N GLU A 222 -20.24 -26.86 -10.88
CA GLU A 222 -19.43 -26.64 -12.08
C GLU A 222 -19.19 -25.15 -12.36
N ASN A 223 -20.26 -24.34 -12.36
CA ASN A 223 -20.15 -22.89 -12.54
C ASN A 223 -19.26 -22.23 -11.48
N TRP A 224 -19.37 -22.64 -10.21
CA TRP A 224 -18.56 -22.09 -9.12
C TRP A 224 -17.10 -22.51 -9.22
N ARG A 225 -16.85 -23.74 -9.70
CA ARG A 225 -15.51 -24.26 -9.98
C ARG A 225 -14.83 -23.45 -11.08
N GLU A 226 -15.55 -23.20 -12.18
CA GLU A 226 -15.06 -22.38 -13.29
C GLU A 226 -14.79 -20.94 -12.85
N LEU A 227 -15.70 -20.32 -12.10
CA LEU A 227 -15.50 -18.98 -11.56
C LEU A 227 -14.31 -18.91 -10.59
N ALA A 228 -14.14 -19.91 -9.71
CA ALA A 228 -13.00 -19.97 -8.81
C ALA A 228 -11.67 -20.18 -9.55
N GLN A 229 -11.68 -20.99 -10.61
CA GLN A 229 -10.53 -21.18 -11.48
C GLN A 229 -10.17 -19.90 -12.23
N ASP A 230 -11.17 -19.17 -12.73
CA ASP A 230 -10.99 -17.88 -13.38
C ASP A 230 -10.37 -16.84 -12.44
N GLU A 231 -10.82 -16.82 -11.19
CA GLU A 231 -10.25 -15.97 -10.14
C GLU A 231 -8.80 -16.34 -9.80
N LEU A 232 -8.45 -17.63 -9.77
CA LEU A 232 -7.07 -18.07 -9.54
C LEU A 232 -6.14 -17.71 -10.71
N ASN A 233 -6.63 -17.81 -11.94
CA ASN A 233 -5.82 -17.61 -13.15
C ASN A 233 -5.69 -16.13 -13.54
N TYR A 234 -6.67 -15.30 -13.18
CA TYR A 234 -6.71 -13.89 -13.60
C TYR A 234 -7.06 -12.94 -12.46
N GLY A 235 -8.26 -13.07 -11.86
CA GLY A 235 -8.78 -12.03 -10.94
C GLY A 235 -7.89 -11.74 -9.73
N LEU A 236 -7.43 -12.78 -9.03
CA LEU A 236 -6.56 -12.65 -7.85
C LEU A 236 -5.14 -12.18 -8.23
N PRO A 237 -4.43 -12.77 -9.23
CA PRO A 237 -3.17 -12.23 -9.72
C PRO A 237 -3.23 -10.75 -10.13
N THR A 238 -4.27 -10.34 -10.87
CA THR A 238 -4.44 -8.95 -11.34
C THR A 238 -4.60 -7.98 -10.16
N MET A 239 -5.40 -8.33 -9.16
CA MET A 239 -5.55 -7.46 -7.98
C MET A 239 -4.26 -7.39 -7.14
N GLN A 240 -3.50 -8.49 -7.06
CA GLN A 240 -2.19 -8.51 -6.41
C GLN A 240 -1.17 -7.60 -7.13
N THR A 241 -1.10 -7.67 -8.46
CA THR A 241 -0.18 -6.85 -9.24
C THR A 241 -0.53 -5.36 -9.13
N GLN A 242 -1.83 -5.01 -9.15
CA GLN A 242 -2.27 -3.63 -8.92
C GLN A 242 -1.83 -3.09 -7.56
N LEU A 243 -2.00 -3.85 -6.47
CA LEU A 243 -1.54 -3.43 -5.15
C LEU A 243 -0.01 -3.27 -5.11
N TRP A 244 0.73 -4.20 -5.71
CA TRP A 244 2.19 -4.08 -5.77
C TRP A 244 2.65 -2.92 -6.65
N PHE A 245 1.91 -2.59 -7.71
CA PHE A 245 2.23 -1.44 -8.55
C PHE A 245 2.07 -0.12 -7.78
N GLN A 246 1.02 -0.01 -6.96
CA GLN A 246 0.85 1.13 -6.04
C GLN A 246 1.97 1.21 -5.00
N GLN A 247 2.39 0.06 -4.43
CA GLN A 247 3.54 0.04 -3.52
C GLN A 247 4.86 0.38 -4.23
N TRP A 248 5.00 -0.03 -5.50
CA TRP A 248 6.20 0.18 -6.29
C TRP A 248 6.40 1.63 -6.72
N SER A 249 5.31 2.39 -6.86
CA SER A 249 5.34 3.82 -7.17
C SER A 249 5.68 4.71 -5.97
N ASP A 250 5.71 4.16 -4.76
CA ASP A 250 6.10 4.89 -3.55
C ASP A 250 7.54 5.44 -3.69
N PRO A 251 7.74 6.78 -3.67
CA PRO A 251 9.04 7.42 -3.87
C PRO A 251 10.07 7.03 -2.82
N SER A 252 9.61 6.64 -1.64
CA SER A 252 10.48 6.28 -0.52
C SER A 252 10.89 4.80 -0.53
N LEU A 253 10.24 3.97 -1.36
CA LEU A 253 10.53 2.56 -1.42
C LEU A 253 11.97 2.34 -1.84
N SER A 254 12.72 1.57 -1.03
CA SER A 254 14.11 1.32 -1.35
C SER A 254 14.23 0.61 -2.72
N PRO A 255 15.22 0.96 -3.54
CA PRO A 255 15.39 0.37 -4.86
C PRO A 255 15.49 -1.16 -4.86
N ARG A 256 16.10 -1.76 -3.84
CA ARG A 256 16.07 -3.21 -3.64
C ARG A 256 14.63 -3.74 -3.52
N LYS A 257 13.81 -3.14 -2.65
CA LYS A 257 12.39 -3.51 -2.51
C LYS A 257 11.60 -3.26 -3.80
N ARG A 258 11.87 -2.16 -4.52
CA ARG A 258 11.27 -1.90 -5.85
C ARG A 258 11.59 -3.01 -6.84
N LYS A 259 12.85 -3.43 -6.90
CA LYS A 259 13.28 -4.55 -7.76
C LYS A 259 12.61 -5.86 -7.36
N GLU A 260 12.49 -6.14 -6.06
CA GLU A 260 11.77 -7.32 -5.56
C GLU A 260 10.28 -7.29 -5.95
N LEU A 261 9.61 -6.14 -5.84
CA LEU A 261 8.22 -5.97 -6.28
C LEU A 261 8.08 -6.09 -7.79
N GLN A 262 9.00 -5.51 -8.56
CA GLN A 262 9.04 -5.64 -10.02
C GLN A 262 9.08 -7.11 -10.44
N VAL A 263 10.01 -7.90 -9.89
CA VAL A 263 10.13 -9.33 -10.19
C VAL A 263 8.86 -10.10 -9.80
N LYS A 264 8.25 -9.76 -8.66
CA LYS A 264 6.97 -10.37 -8.23
C LYS A 264 5.85 -10.06 -9.22
N MET A 265 5.73 -8.81 -9.66
CA MET A 265 4.73 -8.39 -10.65
C MET A 265 4.96 -9.08 -12.00
N GLU A 266 6.19 -9.08 -12.53
CA GLU A 266 6.54 -9.77 -13.78
C GLU A 266 6.17 -11.24 -13.73
N LYS A 267 6.50 -11.93 -12.62
CA LYS A 267 6.13 -13.34 -12.44
C LYS A 267 4.62 -13.56 -12.44
N LYS A 268 3.84 -12.65 -11.86
CA LYS A 268 2.37 -12.74 -11.82
C LYS A 268 1.73 -12.42 -13.17
N LEU A 269 2.22 -11.40 -13.87
CA LEU A 269 1.76 -11.05 -15.22
C LEU A 269 2.06 -12.17 -16.21
N LYS A 270 3.25 -12.77 -16.13
CA LYS A 270 3.58 -13.96 -16.90
C LYS A 270 2.61 -15.12 -16.60
N HIS A 271 2.33 -15.38 -15.32
CA HIS A 271 1.36 -16.40 -14.95
C HIS A 271 -0.03 -16.14 -15.54
N ILE A 272 -0.50 -14.88 -15.57
CA ILE A 272 -1.78 -14.53 -16.21
C ILE A 272 -1.75 -14.89 -17.69
N SER A 273 -0.70 -14.51 -18.41
CA SER A 273 -0.55 -14.85 -19.84
C SER A 273 -0.53 -16.36 -20.08
N ASP A 274 0.23 -17.10 -19.27
CA ASP A 274 0.38 -18.56 -19.41
C ASP A 274 -0.91 -19.31 -19.05
N ALA A 275 -1.70 -18.80 -18.10
CA ALA A 275 -2.92 -19.44 -17.59
C ALA A 275 -4.21 -19.10 -18.36
N ASN A 276 -4.14 -18.18 -19.33
CA ASN A 276 -5.30 -17.72 -20.11
C ASN A 276 -5.03 -17.68 -21.64
N PRO A 277 -4.47 -18.75 -22.26
CA PRO A 277 -4.09 -18.74 -23.68
C PRO A 277 -5.28 -18.56 -24.64
N ASP A 278 -6.49 -18.89 -24.19
CA ASP A 278 -7.76 -18.79 -24.90
C ASP A 278 -8.43 -17.40 -24.75
N LYS A 279 -7.89 -16.50 -23.92
CA LYS A 279 -8.48 -15.18 -23.63
C LYS A 279 -7.52 -14.06 -24.06
N PRO A 280 -7.48 -13.71 -25.37
CA PRO A 280 -6.47 -12.80 -25.93
C PRO A 280 -6.48 -11.41 -25.29
N ASP A 281 -7.65 -10.90 -24.87
CA ASP A 281 -7.74 -9.60 -24.20
C ASP A 281 -6.96 -9.56 -22.87
N ARG A 282 -7.01 -10.65 -22.09
CA ARG A 282 -6.30 -10.76 -20.81
C ARG A 282 -4.80 -10.91 -21.00
N VAL A 283 -4.39 -11.68 -22.01
CA VAL A 283 -2.98 -11.83 -22.39
C VAL A 283 -2.41 -10.49 -22.83
N LEU A 284 -3.14 -9.77 -23.69
CA LEU A 284 -2.75 -8.45 -24.16
C LEU A 284 -2.66 -7.43 -23.01
N GLU A 285 -3.61 -7.44 -22.07
CA GLU A 285 -3.55 -6.59 -20.88
C GLU A 285 -2.32 -6.91 -20.02
N ALA A 286 -2.06 -8.18 -19.73
CA ALA A 286 -0.90 -8.60 -18.94
C ALA A 286 0.42 -8.22 -19.62
N GLN A 287 0.50 -8.37 -20.94
CA GLN A 287 1.65 -7.93 -21.75
C GLN A 287 1.85 -6.41 -21.67
N ARG A 288 0.78 -5.61 -21.85
CA ARG A 288 0.87 -4.15 -21.73
C ARG A 288 1.35 -3.71 -20.35
N GLN A 289 0.83 -4.33 -19.28
CA GLN A 289 1.29 -4.04 -17.92
C GLN A 289 2.75 -4.45 -17.72
N GLN A 290 3.19 -5.55 -18.32
CA GLN A 290 4.59 -5.99 -18.27
C GLN A 290 5.52 -5.03 -19.03
N ASP A 291 5.14 -4.60 -20.23
CA ASP A 291 5.89 -3.62 -21.02
C ASP A 291 5.97 -2.27 -20.31
N GLN A 292 4.88 -1.82 -19.71
CA GLN A 292 4.86 -0.61 -18.89
C GLN A 292 5.80 -0.74 -17.69
N LEU A 293 5.76 -1.87 -16.98
CA LEU A 293 6.62 -2.13 -15.84
C LEU A 293 8.11 -2.15 -16.24
N GLN A 294 8.45 -2.77 -17.36
CA GLN A 294 9.82 -2.79 -17.90
C GLN A 294 10.28 -1.40 -18.34
N TYR A 295 9.41 -0.64 -19.02
CA TYR A 295 9.70 0.72 -19.46
C TYR A 295 9.96 1.66 -18.26
N ILE A 296 9.04 1.70 -17.28
CA ILE A 296 9.18 2.57 -16.12
C ILE A 296 10.34 2.08 -15.23
N GLY A 297 10.51 0.78 -15.05
CA GLY A 297 11.64 0.20 -14.31
C GLY A 297 12.99 0.56 -14.93
N GLY A 298 13.12 0.47 -16.25
CA GLY A 298 14.31 0.90 -16.97
C GLY A 298 14.56 2.41 -16.88
N TYR A 299 13.50 3.22 -16.89
CA TYR A 299 13.61 4.67 -16.70
C TYR A 299 14.05 5.04 -15.27
N MET A 300 13.43 4.44 -14.24
CA MET A 300 13.81 4.65 -12.84
C MET A 300 15.25 4.22 -12.57
N ASN A 301 15.69 3.08 -13.10
CA ASN A 301 17.07 2.63 -12.97
C ASN A 301 18.05 3.63 -13.60
N ARG A 302 17.74 4.20 -14.77
CA ARG A 302 18.56 5.25 -15.40
C ARG A 302 18.61 6.53 -14.56
N ILE A 303 17.49 6.96 -13.98
CA ILE A 303 17.47 8.11 -13.06
C ILE A 303 18.34 7.84 -11.84
N LEU A 304 18.20 6.67 -11.21
CA LEU A 304 18.99 6.29 -10.04
C LEU A 304 20.49 6.26 -10.38
N GLN A 305 20.86 5.62 -11.49
CA GLN A 305 22.24 5.61 -12.00
C GLN A 305 22.77 7.03 -12.24
N SER A 306 21.97 7.90 -12.86
CA SER A 306 22.35 9.30 -13.12
C SER A 306 22.55 10.10 -11.83
N ASN A 307 21.62 9.99 -10.88
CA ASN A 307 21.71 10.70 -9.60
C ASN A 307 22.91 10.23 -8.77
N GLU A 308 23.14 8.92 -8.71
CA GLU A 308 24.30 8.35 -8.02
C GLU A 308 25.61 8.72 -8.72
N LYS A 309 25.66 8.70 -10.06
CA LYS A 309 26.80 9.20 -10.84
C LYS A 309 27.12 10.66 -10.51
N VAL A 310 26.12 11.55 -10.44
CA VAL A 310 26.32 12.98 -10.10
C VAL A 310 26.87 13.14 -8.68
N LYS A 311 26.28 12.44 -7.70
CA LYS A 311 26.76 12.47 -6.30
C LYS A 311 28.20 11.97 -6.21
N LEU A 312 28.48 10.82 -6.80
CA LEU A 312 29.81 10.21 -6.81
C LEU A 312 30.84 11.14 -7.47
N ARG A 313 30.50 11.75 -8.62
CA ARG A 313 31.36 12.73 -9.31
C ARG A 313 31.66 13.91 -8.40
N SER A 314 30.64 14.53 -7.83
CA SER A 314 30.81 15.71 -6.96
C SER A 314 31.71 15.41 -5.76
N SER A 315 31.55 14.26 -5.11
CA SER A 315 32.36 13.84 -3.97
C SER A 315 33.81 13.56 -4.36
N LEU A 316 34.04 12.90 -5.49
CA LEU A 316 35.40 12.55 -5.94
C LEU A 316 36.14 13.79 -6.46
N THR A 317 35.50 14.63 -7.27
CA THR A 317 36.12 15.85 -7.83
C THR A 317 36.54 16.83 -6.73
N GLN A 318 35.68 17.11 -5.75
CA GLN A 318 36.03 18.01 -4.63
C GLN A 318 37.29 17.53 -3.87
N GLN A 319 37.53 16.23 -3.82
CA GLN A 319 38.62 15.63 -3.05
C GLN A 319 39.90 15.42 -3.84
N VAL A 320 39.83 15.13 -5.16
CA VAL A 320 40.99 15.13 -6.05
C VAL A 320 41.67 16.49 -6.04
N ILE A 321 40.86 17.57 -6.06
CA ILE A 321 41.33 18.95 -5.93
C ILE A 321 42.03 19.18 -4.57
N ALA A 322 41.47 18.66 -3.48
CA ALA A 322 42.01 18.86 -2.13
C ALA A 322 43.33 18.12 -1.84
N ARG A 323 43.71 17.11 -2.65
CA ARG A 323 44.89 16.26 -2.40
C ARG A 323 45.97 16.34 -3.49
N ASN A 324 45.95 17.37 -4.33
CA ASN A 324 46.93 17.56 -5.41
C ASN A 324 47.09 16.32 -6.33
N GLY A 325 46.03 15.54 -6.55
CA GLY A 325 46.07 14.41 -7.48
C GLY A 325 46.70 13.10 -6.96
N ASP A 326 46.82 12.89 -5.65
CA ASP A 326 47.13 11.55 -5.10
C ASP A 326 45.93 10.60 -5.28
N GLN A 327 46.09 9.61 -6.18
CA GLN A 327 45.05 8.66 -6.60
C GLN A 327 45.37 7.21 -6.20
N THR A 328 46.09 6.99 -5.10
CA THR A 328 46.33 5.62 -4.60
C THR A 328 45.03 4.92 -4.16
N ARG A 329 44.96 3.59 -4.32
CA ARG A 329 43.81 2.78 -3.87
C ARG A 329 43.45 3.06 -2.41
N ASP A 330 44.43 3.11 -1.52
CA ASP A 330 44.20 3.36 -0.09
C ASP A 330 43.66 4.77 0.16
N ALA A 331 44.09 5.76 -0.64
CA ALA A 331 43.51 7.10 -0.59
C ALA A 331 42.04 7.07 -1.01
N ILE A 332 41.70 6.39 -2.11
CA ILE A 332 40.33 6.24 -2.61
C ILE A 332 39.45 5.45 -1.63
N GLU A 333 39.93 4.34 -1.06
CA GLU A 333 39.20 3.58 -0.04
C GLU A 333 38.99 4.39 1.23
N LYS A 334 40.02 5.10 1.71
CA LYS A 334 39.91 5.98 2.88
C LYS A 334 38.96 7.15 2.61
N GLN A 335 38.86 7.60 1.36
CA GLN A 335 37.96 8.66 0.92
C GLN A 335 36.50 8.22 0.88
N LEU A 336 36.20 7.08 0.23
CA LEU A 336 34.89 6.43 0.29
C LEU A 336 34.48 6.17 1.74
N LYS A 337 35.47 5.87 2.60
CA LYS A 337 35.26 5.68 4.03
C LYS A 337 34.99 6.96 4.84
N SER A 338 35.33 8.14 4.31
CA SER A 338 35.22 9.41 5.03
C SER A 338 33.99 10.25 4.65
N SER A 339 33.41 10.02 3.47
CA SER A 339 32.29 10.82 2.94
C SER A 339 30.91 10.43 3.49
N ASN A 340 30.83 9.67 4.59
CA ASN A 340 29.59 9.02 5.07
C ASN A 340 28.88 8.11 4.02
N GLN A 341 29.51 7.85 2.87
CA GLN A 341 29.04 6.91 1.84
C GLN A 341 29.63 5.48 2.03
N THR A 342 30.34 5.28 3.14
CA THR A 342 31.04 4.07 3.60
C THR A 342 30.32 2.75 3.39
N ASN A 343 29.02 2.72 3.64
CA ASN A 343 28.26 1.47 3.63
C ASN A 343 27.64 1.20 2.27
N GLU A 344 27.68 2.16 1.35
CA GLU A 344 26.95 2.06 0.09
C GLU A 344 27.85 1.64 -1.07
N TYR A 345 29.16 1.92 -1.08
CA TYR A 345 30.05 1.60 -2.21
C TYR A 345 31.23 0.68 -1.82
N GLU A 346 31.38 -0.43 -2.54
CA GLU A 346 32.50 -1.37 -2.44
C GLU A 346 33.37 -1.30 -3.70
N ILE A 347 34.71 -1.27 -3.54
CA ILE A 347 35.62 -1.34 -4.69
C ILE A 347 35.67 -2.79 -5.17
N SER A 348 35.11 -3.06 -6.35
CA SER A 348 35.16 -4.39 -6.97
C SER A 348 36.45 -4.63 -7.74
N SER A 349 37.03 -3.60 -8.35
CA SER A 349 38.35 -3.68 -8.98
C SER A 349 39.07 -2.32 -8.99
N TYR A 350 40.40 -2.37 -9.05
CA TYR A 350 41.26 -1.19 -9.12
C TYR A 350 42.44 -1.48 -10.06
N LYS A 351 42.69 -0.57 -11.00
CA LYS A 351 43.78 -0.67 -11.97
C LYS A 351 44.45 0.70 -12.11
N LYS A 352 45.73 0.79 -11.71
CA LYS A 352 46.54 1.98 -11.98
C LYS A 352 47.00 1.96 -13.44
N THR A 353 46.71 3.00 -14.21
CA THR A 353 47.02 3.09 -15.64
C THR A 353 48.15 4.09 -15.94
N GLY A 354 48.45 5.01 -15.01
CA GLY A 354 49.52 5.98 -15.13
C GLY A 354 49.90 6.57 -13.77
N GLU A 355 50.80 7.55 -13.75
CA GLU A 355 51.25 8.21 -12.50
C GLU A 355 50.09 8.88 -11.75
N HIS A 356 49.21 9.55 -12.51
CA HIS A 356 47.98 10.21 -12.06
C HIS A 356 46.73 9.70 -12.79
N GLN A 357 46.75 8.41 -13.18
CA GLN A 357 45.61 7.78 -13.83
C GLN A 357 45.28 6.46 -13.17
N ALA A 358 43.99 6.26 -12.87
CA ALA A 358 43.47 5.04 -12.30
C ALA A 358 42.06 4.76 -12.82
N GLU A 359 41.74 3.48 -12.95
CA GLU A 359 40.41 2.98 -13.23
C GLU A 359 39.93 2.17 -12.02
N VAL A 360 38.74 2.49 -11.51
CA VAL A 360 38.18 1.88 -10.31
C VAL A 360 36.75 1.45 -10.60
N GLN A 361 36.46 0.17 -10.43
CA GLN A 361 35.09 -0.30 -10.47
C GLN A 361 34.50 -0.26 -9.07
N LEU A 362 33.37 0.43 -8.94
CA LEU A 362 32.63 0.59 -7.69
C LEU A 362 31.29 -0.10 -7.81
N LYS A 363 30.94 -0.88 -6.79
CA LYS A 363 29.63 -1.50 -6.64
C LYS A 363 28.87 -0.82 -5.53
N ASN A 364 27.75 -0.20 -5.86
CA ASN A 364 26.84 0.28 -4.86
C ASN A 364 26.02 -0.90 -4.28
N SER A 365 26.27 -1.30 -3.04
CA SER A 365 25.61 -2.41 -2.34
C SER A 365 24.11 -2.16 -2.09
N LYS A 366 23.70 -0.89 -1.91
CA LYS A 366 22.32 -0.48 -1.63
C LYS A 366 21.44 -0.51 -2.88
N TYR A 367 21.97 -0.02 -3.99
CA TYR A 367 21.26 0.09 -5.27
C TYR A 367 21.53 -1.10 -6.20
N GLY A 368 22.59 -1.87 -5.95
CA GLY A 368 23.06 -2.93 -6.85
C GLY A 368 23.54 -2.38 -8.20
N ILE A 369 24.08 -1.16 -8.21
CA ILE A 369 24.57 -0.47 -9.41
C ILE A 369 26.10 -0.56 -9.43
N GLU A 370 26.68 -0.81 -10.59
CA GLU A 370 28.13 -0.82 -10.78
C GLU A 370 28.56 0.36 -11.65
N PHE A 371 29.68 0.98 -11.31
CA PHE A 371 30.27 2.12 -12.01
C PHE A 371 31.74 1.85 -12.30
N THR A 372 32.20 2.25 -13.48
CA THR A 372 33.62 2.45 -13.77
C THR A 372 33.95 3.92 -13.55
N VAL A 373 34.88 4.19 -12.65
CA VAL A 373 35.41 5.52 -12.36
C VAL A 373 36.80 5.61 -12.96
N THR A 374 36.99 6.53 -13.89
CA THR A 374 38.29 6.82 -14.48
C THR A 374 38.79 8.17 -13.98
N PHE A 375 39.95 8.14 -13.35
CA PHE A 375 40.68 9.32 -12.91
C PHE A 375 41.73 9.66 -13.97
N ASP A 376 41.73 10.90 -14.46
CA ASP A 376 42.73 11.42 -15.42
C ASP A 376 43.26 12.77 -14.93
N GLY A 377 44.30 12.72 -14.09
CA GLY A 377 44.84 13.89 -13.40
C GLY A 377 43.82 14.52 -12.44
N TYR A 378 43.18 15.61 -12.89
CA TYR A 378 42.18 16.36 -12.12
C TYR A 378 40.74 16.08 -12.58
N ASP A 379 40.54 15.38 -13.70
CA ASP A 379 39.20 15.03 -14.16
C ASP A 379 38.77 13.65 -13.64
N VAL A 380 37.47 13.53 -13.40
CA VAL A 380 36.81 12.31 -12.94
C VAL A 380 35.67 12.00 -13.90
N SER A 381 35.86 10.93 -14.66
CA SER A 381 34.86 10.29 -15.50
C SER A 381 34.21 9.14 -14.74
N ILE A 382 32.89 9.01 -14.88
CA ILE A 382 32.13 7.93 -14.25
C ILE A 382 31.17 7.38 -15.30
N GLU A 383 31.22 6.08 -15.57
CA GLU A 383 30.34 5.40 -16.50
C GLU A 383 29.63 4.24 -15.79
N PRO A 384 28.32 4.04 -15.99
CA PRO A 384 27.63 2.86 -15.48
C PRO A 384 28.13 1.60 -16.21
N LEU A 385 28.31 0.51 -15.47
CA LEU A 385 28.65 -0.83 -15.98
C LEU A 385 27.42 -1.61 -16.46
#